data_AF-A0A8X8IEF1-F1
#
_entry.id   AF-A0A8X8IEF1-F1
#
_cell.length_a   1.000
_cell.length_b   1.000
_cell.length_c   1.000
_cell.angle_alpha   90.00
_cell.angle_beta   90.00
_cell.angle_gamma   90.00
#
_symmetry.space_group_name_H-M   'P 1'
#
loop_
_entity.id
_entity.type
_entity.pdbx_description
1 polymer ?
#
loop_
_entity_poly.entity_id
_entity_poly.type
_entity_poly.pdbx_seq_one_letter_code
_entity_poly.pdbx_strand_id
1 'polypeptide(L)'
;MHINRKFNFMKRWIRIILAIAVACAVTGGIIAYRIFNKPHRDVTQETGVALTAQQLYDAFKTNEQAANQKYLDKAIQLTGEIADISKNQEGNIVVNFKTNDPLVMINCTFKTNPGELKPGQNITFKGICTGYIPDANVVINEGVLAK
;
A
#
# COMPACT_ATOMS: atom_id res chain seq x y z
N MET A 1 46.56 44.12 -24.93
CA MET A 1 45.14 44.13 -24.48
C MET A 1 44.46 42.75 -24.63
N HIS A 2 45.12 41.62 -24.28
CA HIS A 2 44.57 40.25 -24.52
C HIS A 2 44.22 39.45 -23.25
N ILE A 3 44.59 39.91 -22.05
CA ILE A 3 44.42 39.15 -20.79
C ILE A 3 42.99 39.27 -20.20
N ASN A 4 42.28 40.38 -20.44
CA ASN A 4 40.95 40.62 -19.84
C ASN A 4 39.80 39.76 -20.41
N ARG A 5 39.98 39.10 -21.58
CA ARG A 5 38.93 38.27 -22.21
C ARG A 5 38.81 36.88 -21.57
N LYS A 6 39.94 36.24 -21.19
CA LYS A 6 39.93 34.91 -20.56
C LYS A 6 39.30 34.92 -19.16
N PHE A 7 39.48 36.00 -18.40
CA PHE A 7 39.00 36.12 -17.03
C PHE A 7 37.47 36.21 -16.91
N ASN A 8 36.83 36.93 -17.84
CA ASN A 8 35.36 37.02 -17.91
C ASN A 8 34.70 35.71 -18.39
N PHE A 9 35.39 34.95 -19.24
CA PHE A 9 34.93 33.64 -19.68
C PHE A 9 34.92 32.64 -18.52
N MET A 10 36.02 32.52 -17.79
CA MET A 10 36.13 31.62 -16.63
C MET A 10 35.13 31.96 -15.51
N LYS A 11 34.87 33.25 -15.24
CA LYS A 11 33.83 33.70 -14.30
C LYS A 11 32.41 33.35 -14.74
N ARG A 12 32.11 33.35 -16.05
CA ARG A 12 30.80 32.94 -16.58
C ARG A 12 30.56 31.44 -16.38
N TRP A 13 31.57 30.62 -16.63
CA TRP A 13 31.48 29.17 -16.44
C TRP A 13 31.39 28.78 -14.96
N ILE A 14 32.11 29.46 -14.07
CA ILE A 14 31.98 29.28 -12.62
C ILE A 14 30.55 29.59 -12.14
N ARG A 15 29.92 30.66 -12.65
CA ARG A 15 28.52 30.98 -12.33
C ARG A 15 27.55 29.91 -12.83
N ILE A 16 27.78 29.35 -14.02
CA ILE A 16 26.96 28.27 -14.58
C ILE A 16 27.09 27.00 -13.73
N ILE A 17 28.32 26.63 -13.34
CA ILE A 17 28.56 25.44 -12.48
C ILE A 17 27.91 25.64 -11.11
N LEU A 18 28.03 26.82 -10.50
CA LEU A 18 27.35 27.14 -9.25
C LEU A 18 25.83 27.07 -9.38
N ALA A 19 25.26 27.60 -10.47
CA ALA A 19 23.82 27.54 -10.72
C ALA A 19 23.32 26.10 -10.87
N ILE A 20 24.08 25.23 -11.57
CA ILE A 20 23.77 23.81 -11.72
C ILE A 20 23.88 23.09 -10.36
N ALA A 21 24.93 23.36 -9.57
CA ALA A 21 25.10 22.75 -8.26
C ALA A 21 23.96 23.10 -7.30
N VAL A 22 23.52 24.37 -7.30
CA VAL A 22 22.36 24.81 -6.53
C VAL A 22 21.08 24.14 -7.04
N ALA A 23 20.86 24.08 -8.35
CA ALA A 23 19.70 23.41 -8.92
C ALA A 23 19.64 21.92 -8.52
N CYS A 24 20.77 21.21 -8.57
CA CYS A 24 20.89 19.82 -8.12
C CYS A 24 20.63 19.65 -6.62
N ALA A 25 21.11 20.59 -5.79
CA ALA A 25 20.85 20.56 -4.35
C ALA A 25 19.35 20.79 -4.03
N VAL A 26 18.69 21.71 -4.74
CA VAL A 26 17.26 21.97 -4.56
C VAL A 26 16.43 20.77 -5.02
N THR A 27 16.71 20.19 -6.18
CA THR A 27 15.98 19.01 -6.66
C THR A 27 16.20 17.80 -5.77
N GLY A 28 17.43 17.57 -5.30
CA GLY A 28 17.74 16.53 -4.32
C GLY A 28 17.00 16.72 -3.00
N GLY A 29 16.96 17.96 -2.49
CA GLY A 29 16.21 18.31 -1.28
C GLY A 29 14.70 18.08 -1.41
N ILE A 30 14.11 18.42 -2.56
CA ILE A 30 12.69 18.18 -2.85
C ILE A 30 12.38 16.69 -2.89
N ILE A 31 13.21 15.88 -3.56
CA ILE A 31 13.02 14.42 -3.65
C ILE A 31 13.13 13.79 -2.26
N ALA A 32 14.17 14.16 -1.50
CA ALA A 32 14.35 13.68 -0.13
C ALA A 32 13.14 14.07 0.75
N TYR A 33 12.72 15.33 0.72
CA TYR A 33 11.54 15.80 1.45
C TYR A 33 10.27 15.04 1.06
N ARG A 34 10.07 14.76 -0.24
CA ARG A 34 8.93 13.98 -0.74
C ARG A 34 8.96 12.52 -0.29
N ILE A 35 10.14 11.91 -0.13
CA ILE A 35 10.29 10.53 0.35
C ILE A 35 10.05 10.47 1.87
N PHE A 36 10.62 11.41 2.63
CA PHE A 36 10.46 11.45 4.08
C PHE A 36 9.06 11.88 4.53
N ASN A 37 8.40 12.75 3.76
CA ASN A 37 7.08 13.29 4.09
C ASN A 37 5.96 12.71 3.22
N LYS A 38 6.11 11.47 2.72
CA LYS A 38 5.01 10.79 2.01
C LYS A 38 3.81 10.73 2.95
N PRO A 39 2.64 11.31 2.58
CA PRO A 39 1.43 11.12 3.37
C PRO A 39 1.19 9.62 3.46
N HIS A 40 1.03 9.12 4.69
CA HIS A 40 0.69 7.72 4.89
C HIS A 40 -0.67 7.51 4.24
N ARG A 41 -0.78 6.49 3.37
CA ARG A 41 -2.04 6.13 2.73
C ARG A 41 -3.08 5.86 3.81
N ASP A 42 -4.24 6.47 3.67
CA ASP A 42 -5.35 6.30 4.59
C ASP A 42 -6.52 5.65 3.87
N VAL A 43 -6.65 4.33 4.06
CA VAL A 43 -7.70 3.53 3.44
C VAL A 43 -9.11 3.99 3.86
N THR A 44 -9.25 4.72 4.98
CA THR A 44 -10.56 5.23 5.42
C THR A 44 -11.14 6.22 4.41
N GLN A 45 -10.29 6.98 3.72
CA GLN A 45 -10.68 8.00 2.74
C GLN A 45 -10.87 7.47 1.31
N GLU A 46 -10.44 6.24 1.03
CA GLU A 46 -10.54 5.65 -0.31
C GLU A 46 -11.91 5.00 -0.55
N THR A 47 -12.42 5.05 -1.79
CA THR A 47 -13.60 4.22 -2.12
C THR A 47 -13.16 2.78 -2.29
N GLY A 48 -13.61 1.90 -1.38
CA GLY A 48 -13.28 0.48 -1.42
C GLY A 48 -14.11 -0.26 -2.46
N VAL A 49 -13.48 -1.15 -3.22
CA VAL A 49 -14.22 -2.11 -4.04
C VAL A 49 -14.92 -3.08 -3.10
N ALA A 50 -16.25 -3.10 -3.11
CA ALA A 50 -17.04 -3.96 -2.23
C ALA A 50 -17.18 -5.37 -2.81
N LEU A 51 -16.79 -6.39 -2.04
CA LEU A 51 -16.97 -7.79 -2.39
C LEU A 51 -16.89 -8.70 -1.17
N THR A 52 -17.29 -9.96 -1.34
CA THR A 52 -17.16 -10.98 -0.30
C THR A 52 -15.78 -11.65 -0.33
N ALA A 53 -15.39 -12.28 0.78
CA ALA A 53 -14.20 -13.13 0.85
C ALA A 53 -14.16 -14.19 -0.27
N GLN A 54 -15.31 -14.82 -0.52
CA GLN A 54 -15.46 -15.81 -1.60
C GLN A 54 -15.23 -15.20 -2.98
N GLN A 55 -15.84 -14.05 -3.28
CA GLN A 55 -15.68 -13.38 -4.58
C GLN A 55 -14.24 -12.95 -4.83
N LEU A 56 -13.51 -12.54 -3.78
CA LEU A 56 -12.12 -12.13 -3.90
C LEU A 56 -11.25 -13.34 -4.24
N TYR A 57 -11.42 -14.45 -3.51
CA TYR A 57 -10.73 -15.71 -3.80
C TYR A 57 -11.03 -16.22 -5.21
N ASP A 58 -12.31 -16.28 -5.61
CA ASP A 58 -12.70 -16.81 -6.92
C ASP A 58 -12.08 -15.99 -8.07
N ALA A 59 -11.97 -14.67 -7.90
CA ALA A 59 -11.34 -13.82 -8.90
C ALA A 59 -9.85 -14.14 -9.07
N PHE A 60 -9.11 -14.28 -7.97
CA PHE A 60 -7.69 -14.63 -7.99
C PHE A 60 -7.45 -16.05 -8.51
N LYS A 61 -8.29 -17.01 -8.10
CA LYS A 61 -8.24 -18.40 -8.56
C LYS A 61 -8.52 -18.53 -10.06
N THR A 62 -9.47 -17.77 -10.58
CA THR A 62 -9.90 -17.85 -11.98
C THR A 62 -8.88 -17.20 -12.92
N ASN A 63 -8.43 -16.00 -12.58
CA ASN A 63 -7.46 -15.26 -13.38
C ASN A 63 -6.70 -14.26 -12.50
N GLU A 64 -5.55 -14.69 -11.99
CA GLU A 64 -4.69 -13.88 -11.14
C GLU A 64 -4.31 -12.54 -11.80
N GLN A 65 -3.98 -12.54 -13.10
CA GLN A 65 -3.56 -11.33 -13.80
C GLN A 65 -4.70 -10.28 -13.85
N ALA A 66 -5.93 -10.71 -14.16
CA ALA A 66 -7.09 -9.84 -14.18
C ALA A 66 -7.47 -9.38 -12.76
N ALA A 67 -7.37 -10.25 -11.76
CA ALA A 67 -7.61 -9.91 -10.37
C ALA A 67 -6.59 -8.89 -9.87
N ASN A 68 -5.31 -9.05 -10.19
CA ASN A 68 -4.27 -8.08 -9.86
C ASN A 68 -4.58 -6.71 -10.46
N GLN A 69 -4.98 -6.63 -11.73
CA GLN A 69 -5.37 -5.35 -12.34
C GLN A 69 -6.54 -4.68 -11.61
N LYS A 70 -7.48 -5.47 -11.08
CA LYS A 70 -8.69 -4.96 -10.44
C LYS A 70 -8.51 -4.63 -8.96
N TYR A 71 -7.68 -5.38 -8.24
CA TYR A 71 -7.64 -5.36 -6.78
C TYR A 71 -6.27 -5.05 -6.21
N LEU A 72 -5.15 -5.41 -6.87
CA LEU A 72 -3.82 -5.15 -6.32
C LEU A 72 -3.61 -3.65 -6.11
N ASP A 73 -3.09 -3.29 -4.94
CA ASP A 73 -2.86 -1.91 -4.52
C ASP A 73 -4.14 -1.06 -4.47
N LYS A 74 -5.32 -1.68 -4.43
CA LYS A 74 -6.63 -1.02 -4.28
C LYS A 74 -7.19 -1.22 -2.88
N ALA A 75 -7.98 -0.24 -2.44
CA ALA A 75 -8.84 -0.39 -1.27
C ALA A 75 -9.94 -1.42 -1.57
N ILE A 76 -10.05 -2.43 -0.71
CA ILE A 76 -11.06 -3.47 -0.73
C ILE A 76 -11.95 -3.31 0.49
N GLN A 77 -13.26 -3.35 0.29
CA GLN A 77 -14.25 -3.47 1.35
C GLN A 77 -14.78 -4.90 1.34
N LEU A 78 -14.21 -5.73 2.20
CA LEU A 78 -14.43 -7.16 2.27
C LEU A 78 -15.48 -7.49 3.32
N THR A 79 -16.56 -8.17 2.94
CA THR A 79 -17.53 -8.72 3.89
C THR A 79 -17.36 -10.24 4.00
N GLY A 80 -17.37 -10.77 5.21
CA GLY A 80 -17.34 -12.21 5.43
C GLY A 80 -17.34 -12.63 6.89
N GLU A 81 -17.41 -13.94 7.07
CA GLU A 81 -17.36 -14.59 8.38
C GLU A 81 -15.92 -14.85 8.83
N ILE A 82 -15.61 -14.51 10.08
CA ILE A 82 -14.30 -14.75 10.69
C ILE A 82 -14.11 -16.24 10.93
N ALA A 83 -13.05 -16.80 10.35
CA ALA A 83 -12.58 -18.15 10.63
C ALA A 83 -11.75 -18.20 11.91
N ASP A 84 -10.75 -17.32 11.99
CA ASP A 84 -9.76 -17.27 13.08
C ASP A 84 -9.23 -15.85 13.27
N ILE A 85 -8.71 -15.59 14.47
CA ILE A 85 -8.10 -14.31 14.86
C ILE A 85 -6.74 -14.61 15.48
N SER A 86 -5.69 -13.97 14.95
CA SER A 86 -4.32 -14.12 15.43
C SER A 86 -3.62 -12.77 15.52
N LYS A 87 -2.33 -12.78 15.85
CA LYS A 87 -1.45 -11.61 15.79
C LYS A 87 -0.25 -11.91 14.91
N ASN A 88 0.14 -10.94 14.09
CA ASN A 88 1.39 -11.04 13.34
C ASN A 88 2.61 -10.78 14.24
N GLN A 89 3.82 -10.85 13.67
CA GLN A 89 5.08 -10.63 14.39
C GLN A 89 5.22 -9.22 14.97
N GLU A 90 4.50 -8.24 14.43
CA GLU A 90 4.47 -6.85 14.89
C GLU A 90 3.40 -6.62 15.98
N GLY A 91 2.64 -7.67 16.35
CA GLY A 91 1.56 -7.58 17.32
C GLY A 91 0.23 -7.05 16.75
N ASN A 92 0.15 -6.81 15.45
CA ASN A 92 -1.07 -6.38 14.77
C ASN A 92 -2.08 -7.51 14.71
N ILE A 93 -3.37 -7.18 14.87
CA ILE A 93 -4.45 -8.17 14.81
C ILE A 93 -4.67 -8.59 13.36
N VAL A 94 -4.70 -9.90 13.14
CA VAL A 94 -4.93 -10.53 11.85
C VAL A 94 -6.23 -11.34 11.93
N VAL A 95 -7.13 -11.10 11.01
CA VAL A 95 -8.40 -11.83 10.87
C VAL A 95 -8.35 -12.63 9.58
N ASN A 96 -8.62 -13.93 9.69
CA ASN A 96 -8.77 -14.80 8.53
C ASN A 96 -10.27 -14.97 8.23
N PHE A 97 -10.69 -14.63 7.00
CA PHE A 97 -12.07 -14.83 6.56
C PHE A 97 -12.24 -16.17 5.87
N LYS A 98 -13.39 -16.81 6.14
CA LYS A 98 -13.79 -18.08 5.51
C LYS A 98 -13.99 -17.90 4.01
N THR A 99 -13.63 -18.93 3.27
CA THR A 99 -14.11 -19.20 1.92
C THR A 99 -14.82 -20.55 1.90
N ASN A 100 -15.43 -20.91 0.77
CA ASN A 100 -16.03 -22.22 0.54
C ASN A 100 -14.98 -23.33 0.44
N ASP A 101 -13.71 -22.96 0.25
CA ASP A 101 -12.57 -23.86 0.28
C ASP A 101 -11.95 -23.82 1.70
N PRO A 102 -12.07 -24.90 2.50
CA PRO A 102 -11.61 -24.90 3.89
C PRO A 102 -10.09 -24.75 4.02
N LEU A 103 -9.33 -24.94 2.94
CA LEU A 103 -7.88 -24.78 2.90
C LEU A 103 -7.46 -23.35 2.54
N VAL A 104 -8.38 -22.49 2.08
CA VAL A 104 -8.07 -21.13 1.62
C VAL A 104 -8.81 -20.11 2.45
N MET A 105 -8.05 -19.13 2.96
CA MET A 105 -8.59 -18.01 3.73
C MET A 105 -8.14 -16.69 3.13
N ILE A 106 -8.90 -15.62 3.44
CA ILE A 106 -8.46 -14.26 3.14
C ILE A 106 -7.83 -13.68 4.40
N ASN A 107 -6.53 -13.40 4.35
CA ASN A 107 -5.77 -12.90 5.48
C ASN A 107 -5.85 -11.36 5.52
N CYS A 108 -6.42 -10.82 6.59
CA CYS A 108 -6.69 -9.39 6.73
C CYS A 108 -6.01 -8.84 7.99
N THR A 109 -4.98 -8.01 7.81
CA THR A 109 -4.25 -7.39 8.92
C THR A 109 -4.80 -6.00 9.22
N PHE A 110 -5.22 -5.77 10.46
CA PHE A 110 -5.64 -4.46 10.95
C PHE A 110 -4.45 -3.56 11.26
N LYS A 111 -4.54 -2.29 10.84
CA LYS A 111 -3.56 -1.23 11.16
C LYS A 111 -3.67 -0.75 12.60
N THR A 112 -4.88 -0.80 13.15
CA THR A 112 -5.22 -0.39 14.52
C THR A 112 -6.13 -1.43 15.15
N ASN A 113 -6.05 -1.61 16.46
CA ASN A 113 -6.90 -2.56 17.18
C ASN A 113 -8.40 -2.30 16.89
N PRO A 114 -9.13 -3.25 16.27
CA PRO A 114 -10.55 -3.08 15.93
C PRO A 114 -11.51 -3.27 17.13
N GLY A 115 -10.98 -3.58 18.31
CA GLY A 115 -11.78 -3.98 19.47
C GLY A 115 -11.96 -5.49 19.54
N GLU A 116 -12.97 -5.93 20.31
CA GLU A 116 -13.27 -7.35 20.46
C GLU A 116 -13.98 -7.90 19.23
N LEU A 117 -13.34 -8.88 18.59
CA LEU A 117 -13.89 -9.69 17.51
C LEU A 117 -13.87 -11.16 17.93
N LYS A 118 -14.76 -11.97 17.34
CA LYS A 118 -14.87 -13.41 17.64
C LYS A 118 -15.01 -14.23 16.36
N PRO A 119 -14.42 -15.44 16.28
CA PRO A 119 -14.73 -16.40 15.22
C PRO A 119 -16.24 -16.62 15.08
N GLY A 120 -16.71 -16.78 13.84
CA GLY A 120 -18.13 -16.89 13.51
C GLY A 120 -18.87 -15.56 13.35
N GLN A 121 -18.26 -14.43 13.70
CA GLN A 121 -18.86 -13.12 13.43
C GLN A 121 -18.74 -12.76 11.94
N ASN A 122 -19.80 -12.18 11.38
CA ASN A 122 -19.78 -11.58 10.05
C ASN A 122 -19.45 -10.09 10.18
N ILE A 123 -18.34 -9.66 9.60
CA ILE A 123 -17.89 -8.26 9.66
C ILE A 123 -17.61 -7.71 8.27
N THR A 124 -17.53 -6.38 8.17
CA THR A 124 -17.00 -5.70 6.99
C THR A 124 -15.64 -5.08 7.33
N PHE A 125 -14.61 -5.55 6.66
CA PHE A 125 -13.24 -5.09 6.77
C PHE A 125 -12.90 -4.20 5.58
N LYS A 126 -12.12 -3.14 5.79
CA LYS A 126 -11.62 -2.30 4.71
C LYS A 126 -10.10 -2.19 4.78
N GLY A 127 -9.40 -2.56 3.72
CA GLY A 127 -7.93 -2.58 3.68
C GLY A 127 -7.37 -2.51 2.26
N ILE A 128 -6.05 -2.53 2.13
CA ILE A 128 -5.35 -2.51 0.83
C ILE A 128 -4.95 -3.93 0.44
N CYS A 129 -5.38 -4.40 -0.73
CA CYS A 129 -4.97 -5.71 -1.23
C CYS A 129 -3.49 -5.66 -1.64
N THR A 130 -2.67 -6.46 -0.97
CA THR A 130 -1.21 -6.48 -1.17
C THR A 130 -0.74 -7.62 -2.06
N GLY A 131 -1.62 -8.58 -2.36
CA GLY A 131 -1.34 -9.63 -3.34
C GLY A 131 -2.02 -10.95 -3.02
N TYR A 132 -1.71 -11.93 -3.86
CA TYR A 132 -2.18 -13.31 -3.75
C TYR A 132 -0.96 -14.24 -3.76
N ILE A 133 -0.94 -15.17 -2.81
CA ILE A 133 0.03 -16.26 -2.79
C ILE A 133 -0.73 -17.50 -3.29
N PRO A 134 -0.40 -18.02 -4.50
CA PRO A 134 -1.03 -19.22 -5.03
C PRO A 134 -1.03 -20.35 -4.01
N ASP A 135 -2.14 -21.06 -3.91
CA ASP A 135 -2.37 -22.19 -2.99
C ASP A 135 -2.22 -21.87 -1.49
N ALA A 136 -2.13 -20.60 -1.13
CA ALA A 136 -2.14 -20.14 0.25
C ALA A 136 -3.29 -19.16 0.47
N ASN A 137 -3.06 -17.86 0.31
CA ASN A 137 -4.00 -16.82 0.74
C ASN A 137 -3.95 -15.58 -0.17
N VAL A 138 -5.07 -14.85 -0.22
CA VAL A 138 -5.06 -13.43 -0.59
C VAL A 138 -4.78 -12.61 0.66
N VAL A 139 -3.90 -11.62 0.56
CA VAL A 139 -3.44 -10.80 1.68
C VAL A 139 -3.92 -9.37 1.53
N ILE A 140 -4.57 -8.85 2.58
CA ILE A 140 -5.05 -7.48 2.68
C ILE A 140 -4.50 -6.84 3.95
N ASN A 141 -3.82 -5.71 3.82
CA ASN A 141 -3.16 -5.01 4.94
C ASN A 141 -3.74 -3.62 5.16
N GLU A 142 -3.19 -2.92 6.15
CA GLU A 142 -3.60 -1.55 6.53
C GLU A 142 -5.09 -1.44 6.85
N GLY A 143 -5.64 -2.52 7.43
CA GLY A 143 -7.06 -2.70 7.63
C GLY A 143 -7.69 -1.85 8.72
N VAL A 144 -8.95 -1.50 8.52
CA VAL A 144 -9.85 -0.92 9.51
C VAL A 144 -11.20 -1.63 9.48
N LEU A 145 -11.93 -1.57 10.59
CA LEU A 145 -13.30 -2.06 10.63
C LEU A 145 -14.20 -1.04 9.91
N ALA A 146 -14.90 -1.47 8.87
CA ALA A 146 -15.90 -0.64 8.22
C ALA A 146 -17.17 -0.64 9.08
N LYS A 147 -17.68 0.56 9.38
CA LYS A 147 -18.94 0.77 10.11
C LYS A 147 -20.12 0.70 9.16
#